data_AF-A0A651GPS6-F1
#
_entry.id   AF-A0A651GPS6-F1
#
_cell.length_a   1.000
_cell.length_b   1.000
_cell.length_c   1.000
_cell.angle_alpha   90.00
_cell.angle_beta   90.00
_cell.angle_gamma   90.00
#
_symmetry.space_group_name_H-M   'P 1'
#
loop_
_entity.id
_entity.type
_entity.pdbx_description
1 polymer ?
#
loop_
_entity_poly.entity_id
_entity_poly.type
_entity_poly.pdbx_seq_one_letter_code
_entity_poly.pdbx_strand_id
1 'polypeptide(L)'
;MKKTGLTLLFSLIWLSAAFAQFEDPQIRKVEYNERTQFQQRFADINWTGQGLYNPTTIDRIPTIELRSRLQAAFGNPTQTIGDLINANNFRPGKAIQFEYWFIIDDEMPLMILDLDGPFENGLVYVGASRFIDMMPQVKRTLNRMLMGEDGNPAEFSDYFFSPERDQWYMVQYKDGEYTREMISRPRFN
;
A
#
# COMPACT_ATOMS: atom_id res chain seq x y z
N MET A 1 -48.64 7.83 -63.57
CA MET A 1 -49.52 7.27 -62.51
C MET A 1 -48.66 6.76 -61.38
N LYS A 2 -48.90 7.26 -60.15
CA LYS A 2 -48.80 6.64 -58.79
C LYS A 2 -47.72 5.53 -58.56
N LYS A 3 -46.95 5.45 -57.48
CA LYS A 3 -46.95 6.07 -56.14
C LYS A 3 -45.77 5.46 -55.35
N THR A 4 -45.05 6.30 -54.61
CA THR A 4 -44.52 6.14 -53.22
C THR A 4 -43.85 4.84 -52.73
N GLY A 5 -42.74 5.03 -52.00
CA GLY A 5 -42.27 4.18 -50.90
C GLY A 5 -40.80 4.46 -50.58
N LEU A 6 -40.44 5.57 -49.94
CA LEU A 6 -40.35 5.79 -48.48
C LEU A 6 -39.41 4.80 -47.75
N THR A 7 -38.18 5.27 -47.54
CA THR A 7 -37.38 5.26 -46.30
C THR A 7 -37.36 4.01 -45.44
N LEU A 8 -36.16 3.44 -45.24
CA LEU A 8 -35.63 3.08 -43.92
C LEU A 8 -34.12 2.83 -44.00
N LEU A 9 -33.35 3.91 -43.79
CA LEU A 9 -31.94 3.83 -43.44
C LEU A 9 -31.90 3.53 -41.94
N PHE A 10 -31.71 2.27 -41.56
CA PHE A 10 -31.53 1.87 -40.16
C PHE A 10 -30.14 2.35 -39.73
N SER A 11 -30.09 3.56 -39.18
CA SER A 11 -28.95 4.06 -38.42
C SER A 11 -28.80 3.21 -37.15
N LEU A 12 -27.93 2.20 -37.21
CA LEU A 12 -27.36 1.57 -36.02
C LEU A 12 -26.49 2.63 -35.32
N ILE A 13 -27.13 3.41 -34.45
CA ILE A 13 -26.41 4.17 -33.43
C ILE A 13 -25.94 3.11 -32.44
N TRP A 14 -24.69 2.68 -32.61
CA TRP A 14 -23.97 1.97 -31.56
C TRP A 14 -23.92 2.90 -30.36
N LEU A 15 -24.79 2.64 -29.39
CA LEU A 15 -24.66 3.15 -28.03
C LEU A 15 -23.42 2.46 -27.43
N SER A 16 -22.23 2.96 -27.78
CA SER A 16 -21.09 2.82 -26.89
C SER A 16 -21.45 3.65 -25.67
N ALA A 17 -22.03 2.98 -24.68
CA ALA A 17 -21.99 3.46 -23.31
C ALA A 17 -20.51 3.57 -22.96
N ALA A 18 -19.94 4.75 -23.21
CA ALA A 18 -18.66 5.16 -22.69
C ALA A 18 -18.86 5.33 -21.18
N PHE A 19 -18.94 4.20 -20.48
CA PHE A 19 -18.52 4.18 -19.10
C PHE A 19 -17.07 4.65 -19.15
N ALA A 20 -16.79 5.81 -18.58
CA ALA A 20 -15.44 6.19 -18.23
C ALA A 20 -14.96 5.18 -17.18
N GLN A 21 -14.55 4.01 -17.66
CA GLN A 21 -13.77 3.07 -16.88
C GLN A 21 -12.42 3.74 -16.74
N PHE A 22 -12.27 4.53 -15.68
CA PHE A 22 -10.96 5.00 -15.28
C PHE A 22 -10.09 3.76 -15.13
N GLU A 23 -9.03 3.69 -15.93
CA GLU A 23 -8.06 2.60 -15.83
C GLU A 23 -7.50 2.57 -14.41
N ASP A 24 -7.24 1.37 -13.92
CA ASP A 24 -6.65 1.23 -12.60
C ASP A 24 -5.23 1.80 -12.61
N PRO A 25 -4.89 2.67 -11.63
CA PRO A 25 -3.55 3.22 -11.53
C PRO A 25 -2.53 2.09 -11.44
N GLN A 26 -1.42 2.24 -12.15
CA GLN A 26 -0.29 1.34 -12.10
C GLN A 26 0.47 1.57 -10.81
N ILE A 27 0.52 0.56 -9.94
CA ILE A 27 1.19 0.63 -8.64
C ILE A 27 2.51 -0.14 -8.72
N ARG A 28 3.63 0.58 -8.76
CA ARG A 28 4.96 -0.04 -8.76
C ARG A 28 5.62 0.11 -7.39
N LYS A 29 6.03 -1.00 -6.78
CA LYS A 29 6.85 -0.99 -5.57
C LYS A 29 8.24 -0.44 -5.87
N VAL A 30 8.77 0.32 -4.92
CA VAL A 30 10.17 0.75 -4.88
C VAL A 30 10.97 -0.27 -4.08
N GLU A 31 12.05 -0.77 -4.68
CA GLU A 31 12.92 -1.73 -4.04
C GLU A 31 13.91 -1.07 -3.08
N TYR A 32 14.49 -1.88 -2.19
CA TYR A 32 15.44 -1.42 -1.16
C TYR A 32 16.63 -0.65 -1.75
N ASN A 33 17.11 -1.05 -2.93
CA ASN A 33 18.23 -0.41 -3.64
C ASN A 33 17.83 0.86 -4.41
N GLU A 34 16.53 1.10 -4.64
CA GLU A 34 16.01 2.29 -5.30
C GLU A 34 15.72 3.44 -4.32
N ARG A 35 15.82 3.21 -3.00
CA ARG A 35 15.42 4.17 -1.96
C ARG A 35 16.08 5.53 -2.11
N THR A 36 17.39 5.55 -2.32
CA THR A 36 18.14 6.79 -2.50
C THR A 36 17.62 7.60 -3.70
N GLN A 37 17.33 6.92 -4.81
CA GLN A 37 16.78 7.55 -6.01
C GLN A 37 15.36 8.06 -5.76
N PHE A 38 14.52 7.28 -5.08
CA PHE A 38 13.16 7.70 -4.71
C PHE A 38 13.18 8.95 -3.85
N GLN A 39 13.99 8.96 -2.79
CA GLN A 39 14.14 10.09 -1.88
C GLN A 39 14.67 11.33 -2.61
N GLN A 40 15.66 11.19 -3.49
CA GLN A 40 16.18 12.30 -4.29
C GLN A 40 15.12 12.85 -5.25
N ARG A 41 14.39 11.97 -5.95
CA ARG A 41 13.34 12.35 -6.91
C ARG A 41 12.20 13.11 -6.24
N PHE A 42 11.90 12.79 -4.98
CA PHE A 42 10.74 13.28 -4.26
C PHE A 42 11.11 14.08 -3.01
N ALA A 43 12.29 14.69 -3.00
CA ALA A 43 12.82 15.43 -1.85
C ALA A 43 11.93 16.63 -1.45
N ASP A 44 11.31 17.29 -2.43
CA ASP A 44 10.54 18.52 -2.24
C ASP A 44 9.03 18.29 -2.12
N ILE A 45 8.63 17.14 -1.55
CA ILE A 45 7.21 16.77 -1.42
C ILE A 45 6.64 17.13 -0.06
N ASN A 46 5.45 17.74 -0.12
CA ASN A 46 4.56 17.86 1.02
C ASN A 46 3.74 16.57 1.17
N TRP A 47 4.12 15.73 2.12
CA TRP A 47 3.43 14.48 2.43
C TRP A 47 2.13 14.73 3.20
N THR A 48 1.08 13.99 2.86
CA THR A 48 -0.23 14.06 3.52
C THR A 48 -0.97 12.73 3.46
N GLY A 49 -1.84 12.46 4.44
CA GLY A 49 -2.81 11.35 4.38
C GLY A 49 -4.16 11.76 3.78
N GLN A 50 -4.35 13.04 3.43
CA GLN A 50 -5.61 13.52 2.84
C GLN A 50 -5.93 12.78 1.54
N GLY A 51 -7.20 12.45 1.34
CA GLY A 51 -7.67 11.61 0.22
C GLY A 51 -7.52 10.10 0.46
N LEU A 52 -6.75 9.68 1.47
CA LEU A 52 -6.56 8.27 1.85
C LEU A 52 -7.37 7.87 3.09
N TYR A 53 -8.14 8.78 3.69
CA TYR A 53 -8.91 8.50 4.92
C TYR A 53 -10.25 7.80 4.69
N ASN A 54 -10.71 7.71 3.44
CA ASN A 54 -11.95 7.01 3.14
C ASN A 54 -11.83 5.54 3.59
N PRO A 55 -12.72 5.05 4.48
CA PRO A 55 -12.61 3.70 5.00
C PRO A 55 -12.76 2.65 3.90
N THR A 56 -11.82 1.72 3.85
CA THR A 56 -11.86 0.52 3.00
C THR A 56 -11.72 -0.74 3.86
N THR A 57 -11.83 -1.92 3.25
CA THR A 57 -11.72 -3.20 3.98
C THR A 57 -10.36 -3.33 4.67
N ILE A 58 -9.29 -2.95 3.97
CA ILE A 58 -7.91 -3.04 4.47
C ILE A 58 -7.66 -2.18 5.73
N ASP A 59 -8.47 -1.15 6.03
CA ASP A 59 -8.32 -0.35 7.25
C ASP A 59 -8.81 -1.09 8.51
N ARG A 60 -9.52 -2.21 8.35
CA ARG A 60 -10.12 -2.98 9.45
C ARG A 60 -9.47 -4.34 9.67
N ILE A 61 -8.49 -4.70 8.84
CA ILE A 61 -7.78 -5.98 8.92
C ILE A 61 -6.62 -5.84 9.90
N PRO A 62 -6.33 -6.87 10.72
CA PRO A 62 -5.14 -6.87 11.57
C PRO A 62 -3.87 -6.55 10.78
N THR A 63 -3.03 -5.67 11.32
CA THR A 63 -1.82 -5.22 10.64
C THR A 63 -0.88 -6.36 10.28
N ILE A 64 -0.81 -7.40 11.13
CA ILE A 64 -0.02 -8.61 10.87
C ILE A 64 -0.51 -9.38 9.62
N GLU A 65 -1.82 -9.36 9.34
CA GLU A 65 -2.40 -9.98 8.16
C GLU A 65 -2.22 -9.08 6.93
N LEU A 66 -2.32 -7.77 7.09
CA LEU A 66 -1.98 -6.84 6.00
C LEU A 66 -0.52 -7.00 5.58
N ARG A 67 0.39 -7.25 6.53
CA ARG A 67 1.80 -7.48 6.25
C ARG A 67 2.04 -8.74 5.40
N SER A 68 1.34 -9.85 5.66
CA SER A 68 1.44 -11.07 4.82
C SER A 68 0.79 -10.88 3.45
N ARG A 69 -0.28 -10.09 3.35
CA ARG A 69 -0.92 -9.72 2.06
C ARG A 69 -0.02 -8.80 1.23
N LEU A 70 0.63 -7.82 1.86
CA LEU A 70 1.64 -6.97 1.22
C LEU A 70 2.84 -7.80 0.77
N GLN A 71 3.28 -8.77 1.56
CA GLN A 71 4.33 -9.72 1.16
C GLN A 71 3.92 -10.50 -0.10
N ALA A 72 2.66 -10.96 -0.16
CA ALA A 72 2.17 -11.72 -1.31
C ALA A 72 2.09 -10.85 -2.57
N ALA A 73 1.59 -9.61 -2.44
CA ALA A 73 1.38 -8.71 -3.57
C ALA A 73 2.67 -8.03 -4.07
N PHE A 74 3.60 -7.74 -3.16
CA PHE A 74 4.75 -6.86 -3.44
C PHE A 74 6.09 -7.39 -2.94
N GLY A 75 6.15 -8.57 -2.31
CA GLY A 75 7.38 -9.09 -1.73
C GLY A 75 7.85 -8.30 -0.51
N ASN A 76 9.16 -8.20 -0.31
CA ASN A 76 9.73 -7.60 0.90
C ASN A 76 9.42 -6.09 1.02
N PRO A 77 9.36 -5.54 2.24
CA PRO A 77 9.23 -4.11 2.46
C PRO A 77 10.36 -3.32 1.79
N THR A 78 10.12 -2.05 1.51
CA THR A 78 11.16 -1.12 1.07
C THR A 78 12.11 -0.81 2.23
N GLN A 79 11.58 -0.67 3.46
CA GLN A 79 12.36 -0.55 4.69
C GLN A 79 11.77 -1.36 5.83
N THR A 80 12.62 -1.76 6.76
CA THR A 80 12.26 -2.41 8.02
C THR A 80 12.80 -1.61 9.20
N ILE A 81 12.35 -1.93 10.42
CA ILE A 81 12.90 -1.34 11.64
C ILE A 81 14.43 -1.50 11.75
N GLY A 82 15.00 -2.56 11.19
CA GLY A 82 16.45 -2.80 11.21
C GLY A 82 17.22 -1.76 10.39
N ASP A 83 16.64 -1.31 9.29
CA ASP A 83 17.20 -0.23 8.47
C ASP A 83 17.08 1.12 9.17
N LEU A 84 15.94 1.33 9.84
CA LEU A 84 15.60 2.60 10.48
C LEU A 84 16.38 2.84 11.77
N ILE A 85 16.56 1.82 12.61
CA ILE A 85 17.20 1.97 13.92
C ILE A 85 18.69 2.32 13.84
N ASN A 86 19.32 1.96 12.71
CA ASN A 86 20.72 2.30 12.44
C ASN A 86 20.89 3.70 11.81
N ALA A 87 19.79 4.36 11.45
CA ALA A 87 19.85 5.72 10.94
C ALA A 87 20.13 6.73 12.08
N ASN A 88 21.02 7.69 11.83
CA ASN A 88 21.43 8.71 12.82
C ASN A 88 20.27 9.54 13.42
N ASN A 89 19.09 9.50 12.81
CA ASN A 89 17.91 10.27 13.22
C ASN A 89 16.75 9.40 13.73
N PHE A 90 16.99 8.12 14.06
CA PHE A 90 15.95 7.23 14.58
C PHE A 90 15.34 7.78 15.87
N ARG A 91 14.01 7.86 15.90
CA ARG A 91 13.25 8.27 17.10
C ARG A 91 12.48 7.06 17.60
N PRO A 92 12.81 6.49 18.78
CA PRO A 92 12.13 5.31 19.31
C PRO A 92 10.61 5.43 19.43
N GLY A 93 10.08 6.65 19.68
CA GLY A 93 8.63 6.91 19.67
C GLY A 93 7.97 6.88 18.27
N LYS A 94 8.70 6.45 17.25
CA LYS A 94 8.25 6.20 15.87
C LYS A 94 8.82 4.87 15.40
N ALA A 95 8.67 3.82 16.20
CA ALA A 95 9.17 2.49 15.89
C ALA A 95 8.35 1.86 14.75
N ILE A 96 8.61 2.34 13.54
CA ILE A 96 7.99 1.85 12.32
C ILE A 96 8.47 0.41 12.11
N GLN A 97 7.53 -0.55 12.06
CA GLN A 97 7.88 -1.95 11.84
C GLN A 97 8.45 -2.12 10.42
N PHE A 98 7.72 -1.60 9.43
CA PHE A 98 8.08 -1.66 8.03
C PHE A 98 7.47 -0.50 7.23
N GLU A 99 8.06 -0.25 6.06
CA GLU A 99 7.57 0.70 5.07
C GLU A 99 7.55 0.05 3.69
N TYR A 100 6.44 0.19 2.97
CA TYR A 100 6.37 -0.04 1.53
C TYR A 100 6.27 1.30 0.82
N TRP A 101 7.15 1.54 -0.14
CA TRP A 101 7.14 2.73 -0.95
C TRP A 101 6.71 2.37 -2.37
N PHE A 102 5.95 3.27 -2.99
CA PHE A 102 5.39 3.05 -4.31
C PHE A 102 5.54 4.30 -5.17
N ILE A 103 5.62 4.06 -6.47
CA ILE A 103 5.41 5.06 -7.51
C ILE A 103 4.16 4.65 -8.27
N ILE A 104 3.18 5.54 -8.30
CA ILE A 104 1.90 5.35 -8.96
C ILE A 104 1.92 6.08 -10.30
N ASP A 105 1.56 5.38 -11.37
CA ASP A 105 1.56 5.90 -12.75
C ASP A 105 2.88 6.60 -13.11
N ASP A 106 3.99 6.05 -12.63
CA ASP A 106 5.36 6.57 -12.76
C ASP A 106 5.62 7.99 -12.22
N GLU A 107 4.64 8.64 -11.58
CA GLU A 107 4.71 10.06 -11.20
C GLU A 107 4.46 10.34 -9.71
N MET A 108 3.53 9.62 -9.11
CA MET A 108 3.02 9.94 -7.77
C MET A 108 3.67 9.06 -6.71
N PRO A 109 4.35 9.61 -5.70
CA PRO A 109 4.87 8.80 -4.63
C PRO A 109 3.81 8.53 -3.57
N LEU A 110 3.85 7.31 -3.05
CA LEU A 110 3.02 6.84 -1.95
C LEU A 110 3.89 6.02 -0.99
N MET A 111 3.67 6.16 0.31
CA MET A 111 4.24 5.27 1.32
C MET A 111 3.12 4.67 2.18
N ILE A 112 3.28 3.40 2.51
CA ILE A 112 2.45 2.66 3.45
C ILE A 112 3.35 2.25 4.61
N LEU A 113 2.95 2.61 5.83
CA LEU A 113 3.75 2.44 7.04
C LEU A 113 2.96 1.73 8.11
N ASP A 114 3.65 0.91 8.88
CA ASP A 114 3.15 0.37 10.14
C ASP A 114 3.78 1.11 11.31
N LEU A 115 3.04 2.05 11.91
CA LEU A 115 3.49 2.86 13.05
C LEU A 115 3.18 2.21 14.39
N ASP A 116 2.08 1.46 14.46
CA ASP A 116 1.48 0.98 15.71
C ASP A 116 1.79 -0.52 15.96
N GLY A 117 2.32 -1.19 14.95
CA GLY A 117 2.84 -2.55 15.03
C GLY A 117 1.77 -3.63 14.81
N PRO A 118 2.10 -4.89 15.12
CA PRO A 118 1.31 -6.06 14.74
C PRO A 118 0.03 -6.25 15.58
N PHE A 119 -0.25 -5.33 16.51
CA PHE A 119 -1.33 -5.44 17.50
C PHE A 119 -2.58 -4.68 17.09
N GLU A 120 -2.45 -3.73 16.15
CA GLU A 120 -3.54 -2.89 15.68
C GLU A 120 -4.13 -3.39 14.36
N ASN A 121 -5.07 -2.60 13.84
CA ASN A 121 -5.67 -2.80 12.52
C ASN A 121 -5.26 -1.68 11.58
N GLY A 122 -5.19 -2.00 10.30
CA GLY A 122 -4.90 -1.03 9.26
C GLY A 122 -3.44 -0.61 9.21
N LEU A 123 -3.17 0.37 8.36
CA LEU A 123 -1.84 0.93 8.11
C LEU A 123 -1.96 2.44 7.90
N VAL A 124 -0.86 3.14 8.03
CA VAL A 124 -0.78 4.56 7.70
C VAL A 124 -0.40 4.72 6.24
N TYR A 125 -1.15 5.54 5.51
CA TYR A 125 -0.91 5.83 4.10
C TYR A 125 -0.58 7.32 3.95
N VAL A 126 0.50 7.64 3.23
CA VAL A 126 0.89 9.02 2.91
C VAL A 126 1.25 9.15 1.44
N GLY A 127 0.70 10.17 0.80
CA GLY A 127 0.99 10.53 -0.59
C GLY A 127 1.38 12.00 -0.71
N ALA A 128 1.75 12.42 -1.92
CA ALA A 128 2.06 13.82 -2.19
C ALA A 128 0.77 14.67 -2.27
N SER A 129 0.75 15.81 -1.58
CA SER A 129 -0.44 16.68 -1.46
C SER A 129 -0.99 17.17 -2.80
N ARG A 130 -0.15 17.28 -3.84
CA ARG A 130 -0.58 17.70 -5.18
C ARG A 130 -1.46 16.67 -5.89
N PHE A 131 -1.58 15.45 -5.37
CA PHE A 131 -2.33 14.34 -5.98
C PHE A 131 -3.50 13.86 -5.09
N ILE A 132 -3.94 14.65 -4.11
CA ILE A 132 -5.00 14.26 -3.15
C ILE A 132 -6.25 13.72 -3.85
N ASP A 133 -6.67 14.32 -4.97
CA ASP A 133 -7.88 13.92 -5.68
C ASP A 133 -7.79 12.53 -6.33
N MET A 134 -6.56 12.05 -6.61
CA MET A 134 -6.31 10.74 -7.20
C MET A 134 -6.23 9.64 -6.14
N MET A 135 -5.89 9.99 -4.90
CA MET A 135 -5.66 9.05 -3.80
C MET A 135 -6.84 8.10 -3.49
N PRO A 136 -8.12 8.52 -3.56
CA PRO A 136 -9.24 7.60 -3.37
C PRO A 136 -9.24 6.45 -4.38
N GLN A 137 -8.82 6.68 -5.63
CA GLN A 137 -8.72 5.63 -6.63
C GLN A 137 -7.54 4.71 -6.34
N VAL A 138 -6.37 5.27 -6.00
CA VAL A 138 -5.19 4.50 -5.59
C VAL A 138 -5.53 3.56 -4.43
N LYS A 139 -6.22 4.06 -3.39
CA LYS A 139 -6.62 3.25 -2.24
C LYS A 139 -7.61 2.14 -2.60
N ARG A 140 -8.55 2.38 -3.53
CA ARG A 140 -9.47 1.34 -4.03
C ARG A 140 -8.73 0.25 -4.81
N THR A 141 -7.71 0.62 -5.59
CA THR A 141 -6.86 -0.34 -6.29
C THR A 141 -6.03 -1.17 -5.32
N LEU A 142 -5.35 -0.54 -4.36
CA LEU A 142 -4.64 -1.25 -3.29
C LEU A 142 -5.55 -2.21 -2.52
N ASN A 143 -6.76 -1.77 -2.16
CA ASN A 143 -7.73 -2.61 -1.49
C ASN A 143 -8.05 -3.86 -2.33
N ARG A 144 -8.28 -3.74 -3.63
CA ARG A 144 -8.52 -4.91 -4.48
C ARG A 144 -7.30 -5.81 -4.64
N MET A 145 -6.10 -5.23 -4.77
CA MET A 145 -4.87 -6.01 -4.85
C MET A 145 -4.62 -6.85 -3.58
N LEU A 146 -4.86 -6.28 -2.40
CA LEU A 146 -4.63 -6.96 -1.13
C LEU A 146 -5.77 -7.92 -0.73
N MET A 147 -6.98 -7.68 -1.24
CA MET A 147 -8.15 -8.52 -0.97
C MET A 147 -8.43 -9.55 -2.08
N GLY A 148 -7.68 -9.52 -3.18
CA GLY A 148 -7.91 -10.37 -4.36
C GLY A 148 -7.82 -11.87 -4.06
N GLU A 149 -8.59 -12.66 -4.81
CA GLU A 149 -8.77 -14.11 -4.63
C GLU A 149 -7.48 -14.93 -4.85
N ASP A 150 -6.50 -14.38 -5.58
CA ASP A 150 -5.25 -15.06 -5.94
C ASP A 150 -4.13 -14.92 -4.88
N GLY A 151 -4.27 -13.97 -3.96
CA GLY A 151 -3.24 -13.61 -3.00
C GLY A 151 -3.37 -14.41 -1.71
N ASN A 152 -2.94 -15.68 -1.71
CA ASN A 152 -2.69 -16.36 -0.44
C ASN A 152 -1.67 -15.54 0.36
N PRO A 153 -1.91 -15.31 1.67
CA PRO A 153 -0.92 -14.66 2.53
C PRO A 153 0.46 -15.29 2.33
N ALA A 154 1.49 -14.46 2.17
CA ALA A 154 2.86 -14.94 2.00
C ALA A 154 3.62 -14.83 3.32
N GLU A 155 4.51 -15.79 3.55
CA GLU A 155 5.30 -15.87 4.77
C GLU A 155 6.23 -14.67 4.92
N PHE A 156 6.36 -14.19 6.16
CA PHE A 156 7.30 -13.12 6.50
C PHE A 156 7.81 -13.29 7.93
N SER A 157 8.93 -12.61 8.21
CA SER A 157 9.52 -12.52 9.54
C SER A 157 10.14 -11.14 9.73
N ASP A 158 9.55 -10.35 10.63
CA ASP A 158 9.98 -8.99 10.92
C ASP A 158 10.21 -8.81 12.43
N TYR A 159 10.79 -7.67 12.78
CA TYR A 159 10.93 -7.24 14.16
C TYR A 159 10.06 -6.00 14.42
N PHE A 160 9.47 -5.92 15.60
CA PHE A 160 8.77 -4.73 16.07
C PHE A 160 9.27 -4.35 17.47
N PHE A 161 9.41 -3.06 17.72
CA PHE A 161 9.68 -2.55 19.06
C PHE A 161 8.46 -1.78 19.54
N SER A 162 7.85 -2.23 20.63
CA SER A 162 6.73 -1.53 21.27
C SER A 162 7.28 -0.48 22.24
N PRO A 163 7.15 0.83 21.95
CA PRO A 163 7.66 1.88 22.84
C PRO A 163 6.88 1.94 24.16
N GLU A 164 5.58 1.60 24.12
CA GLU A 164 4.71 1.59 25.30
C GLU A 164 5.12 0.54 26.33
N ARG A 165 5.65 -0.59 25.86
CA ARG A 165 6.03 -1.74 26.67
C ARG A 165 7.54 -1.85 26.89
N ASP A 166 8.33 -1.01 26.22
CA ASP A 166 9.79 -1.12 26.12
C ASP A 166 10.24 -2.55 25.76
N GLN A 167 9.54 -3.17 24.78
CA GLN A 167 9.64 -4.60 24.50
C GLN A 167 9.80 -4.88 23.01
N TRP A 168 10.72 -5.78 22.67
CA TRP A 168 10.92 -6.28 21.31
C TRP A 168 10.05 -7.50 21.03
N TYR A 169 9.57 -7.59 19.79
CA TYR A 169 8.78 -8.69 19.28
C TYR A 169 9.36 -9.22 17.97
N MET A 170 9.37 -10.54 17.82
CA MET A 170 9.45 -11.22 16.53
C MET A 170 8.02 -11.40 16.02
N VAL A 171 7.75 -10.90 14.81
CA VAL A 171 6.43 -10.92 14.19
C VAL A 171 6.50 -11.73 12.91
N GLN A 172 5.67 -12.77 12.81
CA GLN A 172 5.76 -13.70 11.69
C GLN A 172 4.39 -14.15 11.21
N TYR A 173 4.35 -14.47 9.92
CA TYR A 173 3.37 -15.39 9.36
C TYR A 173 4.15 -16.53 8.73
N LYS A 174 3.93 -17.75 9.22
CA LYS A 174 4.64 -18.95 8.76
C LYS A 174 3.79 -20.19 8.97
N ASP A 175 3.80 -21.11 8.02
CA ASP A 175 3.06 -22.38 8.08
C ASP A 175 1.55 -22.17 8.37
N GLY A 176 0.97 -21.04 7.92
CA GLY A 176 -0.44 -20.70 8.13
C GLY A 176 -0.75 -20.01 9.48
N GLU A 177 0.24 -19.76 10.32
CA GLU A 177 0.06 -19.19 11.66
C GLU A 177 0.68 -17.80 11.80
N TYR A 178 -0.02 -16.93 12.54
CA TYR A 178 0.43 -15.58 12.89
C TYR A 178 0.99 -15.55 14.31
N THR A 179 2.26 -15.20 14.48
CA THR A 179 2.94 -15.19 15.79
C THR A 179 3.52 -13.82 16.15
N ARG A 180 3.59 -13.55 17.45
CA ARG A 180 4.13 -12.34 18.08
C ARG A 180 4.91 -12.73 19.33
N GLU A 181 6.16 -13.14 19.16
CA GLU A 181 6.98 -13.64 20.26
C GLU A 181 7.75 -12.49 20.91
N MET A 182 7.70 -12.39 22.24
CA MET A 182 8.56 -11.45 22.97
C MET A 182 10.00 -11.92 22.91
N ILE A 183 10.91 -11.06 22.49
CA ILE A 183 12.34 -11.35 22.36
C ILE A 183 13.17 -10.28 23.05
N SER A 184 14.45 -10.56 23.26
CA SER A 184 15.42 -9.50 23.55
C SER A 184 15.71 -8.68 22.28
N ARG A 185 16.37 -7.52 22.44
CA ARG A 185 16.73 -6.68 21.29
C ARG A 185 17.46 -7.51 20.22
N PRO A 186 16.95 -7.58 18.99
CA PRO A 186 17.57 -8.36 17.93
C PRO A 186 18.87 -7.68 17.48
N ARG A 187 19.74 -8.46 16.86
CA ARG A 187 20.92 -7.95 16.16
C ARG A 187 20.53 -7.66 14.72
N PHE A 188 20.69 -6.41 14.31
CA PHE A 188 20.55 -5.99 12.92
C PHE A 188 21.93 -6.02 12.27
N ASN A 189 22.03 -6.63 11.09
CA ASN A 189 23.25 -6.66 10.29
C ASN A 189 23.32 -5.46 9.34
#